data_AF-A0A233VYF4-F1
#
_entry.id   AF-A0A233VYF4-F1
#
_cell.length_a   1.000
_cell.length_b   1.000
_cell.length_c   1.000
_cell.angle_alpha   90.00
_cell.angle_beta   90.00
_cell.angle_gamma   90.00
#
_symmetry.space_group_name_H-M   'P 1'
#
loop_
_entity.id
_entity.type
_entity.pdbx_description
1 polymer ?
#
loop_
_entity_poly.entity_id
_entity_poly.type
_entity_poly.pdbx_seq_one_letter_code
_entity_poly.pdbx_strand_id
1 'polypeptide(L)'
;MADKRMFSLKIVDSDLFLDMPLSSQCLYFHLSMRADDDGFVDNPKKIIKIIGANEDDLKILITKGFVIVFERGIIVITHWKINNYIRNDRRKETMYITEKQSLTQTENGAYIKLENLGIPNDNQVSTICPHSIGKDRLDKVSIDKGRGEKENQAAPVSFYGEFKNVRLSKEEYKNLKEKLNSHTEIMINKLSRYMESRGKTYQNHYVTILNWYEEDKDKLRQKGLNKKMNYDVGESL
;
A
#
# COMPACT_ATOMS: atom_id res chain seq x y z
N MET A 1 -1.77 -29.72 10.02
CA MET A 1 -0.66 -28.78 10.27
C MET A 1 -1.16 -27.83 11.36
N ALA A 2 -0.42 -27.64 12.46
CA ALA A 2 -0.86 -26.74 13.52
C ALA A 2 -0.79 -25.29 13.04
N ASP A 3 -1.81 -24.49 13.38
CA ASP A 3 -1.84 -23.06 13.05
C ASP A 3 -0.84 -22.33 13.94
N LYS A 4 0.35 -22.00 13.39
CA LYS A 4 1.37 -21.24 14.09
C LYS A 4 1.10 -19.76 13.94
N ARG A 5 0.96 -19.05 15.06
CA ARG A 5 0.91 -17.59 15.11
C ARG A 5 2.26 -17.05 15.57
N MET A 6 2.73 -15.99 14.94
CA MET A 6 3.98 -15.29 15.23
C MET A 6 3.68 -13.86 15.67
N PHE A 7 4.61 -13.24 16.41
CA PHE A 7 4.56 -11.84 16.82
C PHE A 7 5.88 -11.17 16.48
N SER A 8 5.81 -9.99 15.89
CA SER A 8 7.00 -9.20 15.58
C SER A 8 7.43 -8.42 16.82
N LEU A 9 8.71 -8.52 17.17
CA LEU A 9 9.33 -7.72 18.24
C LEU A 9 9.14 -6.22 18.00
N LYS A 10 9.06 -5.78 16.74
CA LYS A 10 8.78 -4.37 16.41
C LYS A 10 7.44 -3.86 16.95
N ILE A 11 6.48 -4.76 17.16
CA ILE A 11 5.16 -4.43 17.69
C ILE A 11 5.14 -4.63 19.21
N VAL A 12 5.63 -5.77 19.70
CA VAL A 12 5.53 -6.11 21.13
C VAL A 12 6.56 -5.40 22.01
N ASP A 13 7.69 -4.97 21.46
CA ASP A 13 8.71 -4.18 22.18
C ASP A 13 8.54 -2.67 21.91
N SER A 14 7.44 -2.26 21.26
CA SER A 14 7.16 -0.83 21.05
C SER A 14 6.73 -0.17 22.36
N ASP A 15 7.14 1.07 22.58
CA ASP A 15 6.75 1.85 23.78
C ASP A 15 5.23 1.91 23.92
N LEU A 16 4.51 2.12 22.80
CA LEU A 16 3.04 2.10 22.76
C LEU A 16 2.44 0.81 23.36
N PHE A 17 3.06 -0.34 23.10
CA PHE A 17 2.63 -1.64 23.60
C PHE A 17 3.04 -1.86 25.06
N LEU A 18 4.29 -1.57 25.39
CA LEU A 18 4.84 -1.75 26.73
C LEU A 18 4.19 -0.81 27.77
N ASP A 19 3.73 0.37 27.34
CA ASP A 19 2.98 1.32 28.16
C ASP A 19 1.55 0.84 28.51
N MET A 20 1.05 -0.22 27.88
CA MET A 20 -0.28 -0.76 28.21
C MET A 20 -0.24 -1.65 29.46
N PRO A 21 -1.35 -1.75 30.21
CA PRO A 21 -1.46 -2.72 31.30
C PRO A 21 -1.19 -4.15 30.83
N LEU A 22 -0.59 -4.97 31.69
CA LEU A 22 -0.29 -6.39 31.38
C LEU A 22 -1.54 -7.18 30.98
N SER A 23 -2.71 -6.84 31.54
CA SER A 23 -4.01 -7.42 31.16
C SER A 23 -4.37 -7.12 29.71
N SER A 24 -4.16 -5.89 29.24
CA SER A 24 -4.37 -5.48 27.85
C SER A 24 -3.38 -6.14 26.90
N GLN A 25 -2.10 -6.22 27.27
CA GLN A 25 -1.08 -6.94 26.51
C GLN A 25 -1.44 -8.43 26.37
N CYS A 26 -1.85 -9.06 27.48
CA CYS A 26 -2.29 -10.46 27.51
C CYS A 26 -3.51 -10.69 26.61
N LEU A 27 -4.51 -9.81 26.68
CA LEU A 27 -5.70 -9.87 25.84
C LEU A 27 -5.32 -9.80 24.35
N TYR A 28 -4.42 -8.91 23.97
CA TYR A 28 -3.95 -8.79 22.58
C TYR A 28 -3.36 -10.09 22.04
N PHE A 29 -2.50 -10.75 22.82
CA PHE A 29 -1.94 -12.04 22.43
C PHE A 29 -3.02 -13.11 22.27
N HIS A 30 -3.96 -13.20 23.21
CA HIS A 30 -5.02 -14.19 23.15
C HIS A 30 -6.04 -13.97 22.02
N LEU A 31 -6.32 -12.72 21.67
CA LEU A 31 -7.13 -12.37 20.50
C LEU A 31 -6.39 -12.80 19.22
N SER A 32 -5.11 -12.44 19.11
CA SER A 32 -4.28 -12.80 17.95
C SER A 32 -4.11 -14.31 17.78
N MET A 33 -4.03 -15.08 18.87
CA MET A 33 -3.98 -16.55 18.81
C MET A 33 -5.25 -17.17 18.20
N ARG A 34 -6.40 -16.50 18.35
CA ARG A 34 -7.73 -17.00 17.94
C ARG A 34 -8.28 -16.31 16.70
N ALA A 35 -7.52 -15.40 16.11
CA ALA A 35 -7.86 -14.76 14.85
C ALA A 35 -7.75 -15.75 13.68
N ASP A 36 -8.46 -15.46 12.58
CA ASP A 36 -8.30 -16.15 11.31
C ASP A 36 -7.03 -15.71 10.55
N ASP A 37 -6.78 -16.23 9.35
CA ASP A 37 -5.56 -15.94 8.60
C ASP A 37 -5.50 -14.52 8.01
N ASP A 38 -6.61 -13.77 8.01
CA ASP A 38 -6.64 -12.35 7.66
C ASP A 38 -6.59 -11.44 8.91
N GLY A 39 -6.69 -12.02 10.12
CA GLY A 39 -6.55 -11.33 11.40
C GLY A 39 -7.88 -10.96 12.06
N PHE A 40 -9.00 -11.51 11.59
CA PHE A 40 -10.33 -11.24 12.12
C PHE A 40 -10.68 -12.16 13.29
N VAL A 41 -11.43 -11.62 14.25
CA VAL A 41 -11.95 -12.33 15.41
C VAL A 41 -13.44 -12.03 15.55
N ASP A 42 -14.25 -13.08 15.45
CA ASP A 42 -15.71 -13.02 15.55
C ASP A 42 -16.22 -12.78 16.97
N ASN A 43 -15.56 -13.42 17.95
CA ASN A 43 -16.08 -13.55 19.32
C ASN A 43 -15.14 -12.94 20.38
N PRO A 44 -14.79 -11.64 20.29
CA PRO A 44 -13.86 -11.01 21.25
C PRO A 44 -14.39 -11.05 22.68
N LYS A 45 -15.70 -10.82 22.89
CA LYS A 45 -16.34 -10.89 24.22
C LYS A 45 -16.23 -12.27 24.86
N LYS A 46 -16.34 -13.34 24.06
CA LYS A 46 -16.17 -14.72 24.56
C LYS A 46 -14.72 -14.95 25.00
N ILE A 47 -13.76 -14.44 24.24
CA ILE A 47 -12.34 -14.56 24.55
C ILE A 47 -12.01 -13.81 25.84
N ILE A 48 -12.50 -12.57 25.99
CA ILE A 48 -12.37 -11.77 27.22
C ILE A 48 -12.88 -12.56 28.43
N LYS A 49 -14.08 -13.16 28.34
CA LYS A 49 -14.66 -13.99 29.40
C LYS A 49 -13.84 -15.23 29.72
N ILE A 50 -13.27 -15.92 28.71
CA ILE A 50 -12.45 -17.13 28.91
C ILE A 50 -11.17 -16.81 29.66
N ILE A 51 -10.54 -15.67 29.37
CA ILE A 51 -9.27 -15.27 30.00
C ILE A 51 -9.51 -14.57 31.34
N GLY A 52 -10.71 -14.05 31.57
CA GLY A 52 -11.02 -13.21 32.73
C GLY A 52 -10.48 -11.78 32.59
N ALA A 53 -10.32 -11.28 31.36
CA ALA A 53 -9.92 -9.90 31.10
C ALA A 53 -11.11 -8.94 31.28
N ASN A 54 -10.83 -7.64 31.46
CA ASN A 54 -11.87 -6.62 31.53
C ASN A 54 -12.22 -6.10 30.13
N GLU A 55 -13.46 -5.62 29.93
CA GLU A 55 -13.84 -4.92 28.69
C GLU A 55 -13.05 -3.61 28.51
N ASP A 56 -12.58 -3.00 29.59
CA ASP A 56 -11.73 -1.81 29.52
C ASP A 56 -10.36 -2.09 28.87
N ASP A 57 -9.82 -3.31 29.02
CA ASP A 57 -8.60 -3.73 28.30
C ASP A 57 -8.81 -3.71 26.78
N LEU A 58 -9.99 -4.12 26.32
CA LEU A 58 -10.34 -4.05 24.91
C LEU A 58 -10.43 -2.59 24.44
N LYS A 59 -11.02 -1.71 25.25
CA LYS A 59 -11.07 -0.27 24.93
C LYS A 59 -9.67 0.32 24.80
N ILE A 60 -8.73 -0.03 25.69
CA ILE A 60 -7.33 0.41 25.61
C ILE A 60 -6.70 -0.02 24.28
N LEU A 61 -6.90 -1.27 23.87
CA LEU A 61 -6.40 -1.78 22.59
C LEU A 61 -6.98 -1.03 21.39
N ILE A 62 -8.25 -0.63 21.46
CA ILE A 62 -8.91 0.16 20.41
C ILE A 62 -8.35 1.58 20.38
N THR A 63 -8.29 2.24 21.54
CA THR A 63 -7.79 3.62 21.67
C THR A 63 -6.34 3.75 21.22
N LYS A 64 -5.49 2.76 21.53
CA LYS A 64 -4.10 2.71 21.06
C LYS A 64 -3.94 2.18 19.63
N GLY A 65 -5.03 1.80 18.95
CA GLY A 65 -5.02 1.38 17.55
C GLY A 65 -4.49 -0.03 17.29
N PHE A 66 -4.34 -0.89 18.31
CA PHE A 66 -3.92 -2.28 18.14
C PHE A 66 -5.04 -3.19 17.59
N VAL A 67 -6.30 -2.77 17.78
CA VAL A 67 -7.49 -3.49 17.35
C VAL A 67 -8.46 -2.50 16.69
N ILE A 68 -9.05 -2.91 15.56
CA ILE A 68 -10.13 -2.17 14.89
C ILE A 68 -11.43 -2.94 15.09
N VAL A 69 -12.51 -2.24 15.49
CA VAL A 69 -13.83 -2.82 15.73
C VAL A 69 -14.78 -2.49 14.59
N PHE A 70 -15.63 -3.47 14.25
CA PHE A 70 -16.73 -3.32 13.30
C PHE A 70 -18.09 -3.39 14.01
N GLU A 71 -19.13 -2.86 13.36
CA GLU A 71 -20.48 -2.73 13.93
C GLU A 71 -21.09 -4.06 14.39
N ARG A 72 -20.76 -5.16 13.71
CA ARG A 72 -21.26 -6.51 14.03
C ARG A 72 -20.58 -7.14 15.25
N GLY A 73 -19.69 -6.41 15.94
CA GLY A 73 -18.94 -6.92 17.08
C GLY A 73 -17.71 -7.77 16.70
N ILE A 74 -17.41 -7.83 15.40
CA ILE A 74 -16.19 -8.43 14.85
C ILE A 74 -15.05 -7.43 15.06
N ILE A 75 -13.86 -7.94 15.33
CA ILE A 75 -12.66 -7.12 15.39
C ILE A 75 -11.59 -7.65 14.43
N VAL A 76 -10.64 -6.79 14.07
CA VAL A 76 -9.44 -7.17 13.33
C VAL A 76 -8.19 -6.68 14.08
N ILE A 77 -7.16 -7.51 14.09
CA ILE A 77 -5.86 -7.17 14.65
C ILE A 77 -5.11 -6.26 13.66
N THR A 78 -4.84 -5.01 14.04
CA THR A 78 -4.23 -4.00 13.16
C THR A 78 -2.92 -4.45 12.54
N HIS A 79 -2.05 -5.07 13.35
CA HIS A 79 -0.70 -5.48 12.95
C HIS A 79 -0.62 -6.93 12.46
N TRP A 80 -1.75 -7.53 12.05
CA TRP A 80 -1.80 -8.95 11.74
C TRP A 80 -0.77 -9.40 10.70
N LYS A 81 -0.71 -8.71 9.55
CA LYS A 81 0.20 -9.06 8.46
C LYS A 81 1.67 -8.76 8.77
N ILE A 82 1.93 -7.87 9.72
CA ILE A 82 3.29 -7.58 10.23
C ILE A 82 3.75 -8.75 11.10
N ASN A 83 2.84 -9.27 11.91
CA ASN A 83 3.11 -10.37 12.82
C ASN A 83 3.15 -11.73 12.12
N ASN A 84 2.28 -11.94 11.13
CA ASN A 84 2.06 -13.22 10.49
C ASN A 84 2.23 -13.11 8.98
N TYR A 85 3.31 -13.69 8.47
CA TYR A 85 3.48 -13.93 7.04
C TYR A 85 2.95 -15.34 6.70
N ILE A 86 1.78 -15.40 6.05
CA ILE A 86 1.14 -16.63 5.60
C ILE A 86 1.26 -16.72 4.07
N ARG A 87 1.79 -17.85 3.57
CA ARG A 87 1.93 -18.09 2.13
C ARG A 87 0.55 -18.19 1.47
N ASN A 88 0.38 -17.57 0.30
CA ASN A 88 -0.92 -17.42 -0.37
C ASN A 88 -1.64 -18.75 -0.65
N ASP A 89 -0.91 -19.83 -0.92
CA ASP A 89 -1.47 -21.16 -1.18
C ASP A 89 -2.04 -21.85 0.07
N ARG A 90 -1.64 -21.40 1.26
CA ARG A 90 -2.08 -21.95 2.56
C ARG A 90 -3.10 -21.06 3.25
N ARG A 91 -3.18 -19.79 2.87
CA ARG A 91 -4.04 -18.79 3.49
C ARG A 91 -5.51 -19.12 3.24
N LYS A 92 -6.30 -19.16 4.31
CA LYS A 92 -7.76 -19.20 4.22
C LYS A 92 -8.32 -17.79 4.31
N GLU A 93 -9.12 -17.40 3.33
CA GLU A 93 -9.77 -16.09 3.36
C GLU A 93 -10.82 -16.01 4.47
N THR A 94 -10.93 -14.84 5.10
CA THR A 94 -11.95 -14.55 6.09
C THR A 94 -13.35 -14.63 5.50
N MET A 95 -14.31 -15.03 6.32
CA MET A 95 -15.74 -14.96 5.99
C MET A 95 -16.29 -13.52 6.02
N TYR A 96 -15.55 -12.58 6.61
CA TYR A 96 -15.93 -11.17 6.78
C TYR A 96 -15.45 -10.31 5.61
N ILE A 97 -15.92 -10.66 4.40
CA ILE A 97 -15.47 -10.04 3.14
C ILE A 97 -15.79 -8.55 3.11
N THR A 98 -16.97 -8.16 3.61
CA THR A 98 -17.43 -6.76 3.66
C THR A 98 -16.55 -5.90 4.55
N GLU A 99 -16.23 -6.38 5.75
CA GLU A 99 -15.39 -5.72 6.72
C GLU A 99 -13.95 -5.62 6.18
N LYS A 100 -13.46 -6.68 5.53
CA LYS A 100 -12.15 -6.69 4.86
C LYS A 100 -12.06 -5.68 3.71
N GLN A 101 -13.12 -5.48 2.94
CA GLN A 101 -13.17 -4.47 1.87
C GLN A 101 -13.12 -3.03 2.41
N SER A 102 -13.59 -2.81 3.65
CA SER A 102 -13.51 -1.51 4.31
C SER A 102 -12.13 -1.19 4.90
N LEU A 103 -11.18 -2.13 4.80
CA LEU A 103 -9.81 -1.96 5.27
C LEU A 103 -8.85 -1.71 4.10
N THR A 104 -7.90 -0.82 4.34
CA THR A 104 -6.70 -0.64 3.52
C THR A 104 -5.48 -1.09 4.30
N GLN A 105 -4.36 -1.29 3.60
CA GLN A 105 -3.07 -1.63 4.22
C GLN A 105 -2.09 -0.50 4.00
N THR A 106 -1.35 -0.14 5.04
CA THR A 106 -0.19 0.74 4.93
C THR A 106 0.95 0.06 4.20
N GLU A 107 1.94 0.83 3.79
CA GLU A 107 3.22 0.32 3.27
C GLU A 107 3.89 -0.67 4.24
N ASN A 108 3.71 -0.46 5.53
CA ASN A 108 4.24 -1.31 6.59
C ASN A 108 3.41 -2.58 6.83
N GLY A 109 2.24 -2.72 6.21
CA GLY A 109 1.36 -3.89 6.35
C GLY A 109 0.37 -3.82 7.52
N ALA A 110 0.21 -2.67 8.17
CA ALA A 110 -0.83 -2.45 9.18
C ALA A 110 -2.17 -2.14 8.49
N TYR A 111 -3.28 -2.65 9.06
CA TYR A 111 -4.63 -2.33 8.59
C TYR A 111 -5.06 -0.92 9.01
N ILE A 112 -5.76 -0.22 8.12
CA ILE A 112 -6.40 1.07 8.39
C ILE A 112 -7.84 1.00 7.90
N LYS A 113 -8.78 1.56 8.67
CA LYS A 113 -10.17 1.69 8.23
C LYS A 113 -10.28 2.83 7.22
N LEU A 114 -10.94 2.60 6.09
CA LEU A 114 -11.04 3.58 4.99
C LEU A 114 -11.64 4.93 5.43
N GLU A 115 -12.52 4.90 6.44
CA GLU A 115 -13.12 6.10 7.05
C GLU A 115 -12.11 7.01 7.75
N ASN A 116 -10.95 6.49 8.18
CA ASN A 116 -9.92 7.24 8.92
C ASN A 116 -8.89 7.92 8.01
N LEU A 117 -9.10 7.99 6.68
CA LEU A 117 -8.22 8.72 5.76
C LEU A 117 -8.38 10.26 5.83
N GLY A 118 -9.03 10.76 6.88
CA GLY A 118 -9.10 12.18 7.23
C GLY A 118 -8.22 12.53 8.44
N ILE A 119 -7.06 13.15 8.16
CA ILE A 119 -6.28 14.06 9.03
C ILE A 119 -5.56 13.41 10.25
N PRO A 120 -4.20 13.39 10.30
CA PRO A 120 -3.50 13.20 11.56
C PRO A 120 -3.58 14.48 12.41
N ASN A 121 -4.07 14.33 13.65
CA ASN A 121 -4.09 15.39 14.66
C ASN A 121 -2.73 15.43 15.36
N ASP A 122 -1.75 16.11 14.76
CA ASP A 122 -0.43 16.30 15.36
C ASP A 122 -0.34 17.70 15.99
N ASN A 123 -0.70 17.77 17.28
CA ASN A 123 -0.50 18.93 18.12
C ASN A 123 0.52 18.56 19.21
N GLN A 124 1.80 18.88 18.97
CA GLN A 124 2.72 19.24 20.05
C GLN A 124 3.94 20.00 19.51
N VAL A 125 4.01 21.28 19.88
CA VAL A 125 5.16 22.16 19.68
C VAL A 125 5.79 22.40 21.05
N SER A 126 7.10 22.25 21.18
CA SER A 126 7.87 23.21 21.99
C SER A 126 9.33 23.30 21.53
N THR A 127 9.62 24.49 21.03
CA THR A 127 10.91 25.15 20.85
C THR A 127 11.83 25.02 22.07
N ILE A 128 13.14 24.82 21.85
CA ILE A 128 14.28 25.60 22.41
C ILE A 128 15.58 24.83 22.10
N CYS A 129 16.41 25.40 21.23
CA CYS A 129 17.85 25.11 21.11
C CYS A 129 18.61 26.16 21.96
N PRO A 130 19.84 25.92 22.46
CA PRO A 130 21.01 26.26 21.63
C PRO A 130 22.36 25.51 21.91
N HIS A 131 23.22 25.47 20.86
CA HIS A 131 24.72 25.48 20.82
C HIS A 131 25.51 24.29 21.46
N SER A 132 26.61 23.74 20.94
CA SER A 132 27.45 23.94 19.75
C SER A 132 28.66 22.96 19.75
N ILE A 133 29.13 22.58 18.54
CA ILE A 133 30.53 22.16 18.16
C ILE A 133 31.00 20.76 18.63
N GLY A 134 31.54 19.85 17.80
CA GLY A 134 31.83 19.83 16.36
C GLY A 134 32.57 18.54 15.93
N LYS A 135 32.59 18.29 14.60
CA LYS A 135 33.40 17.31 13.81
C LYS A 135 33.18 15.81 14.12
N ASP A 136 32.98 14.88 13.18
CA ASP A 136 33.37 14.77 11.77
C ASP A 136 32.46 13.76 11.02
N ARG A 137 32.23 14.05 9.73
CA ARG A 137 32.11 13.12 8.56
C ARG A 137 31.11 11.93 8.61
N LEU A 138 30.02 12.04 7.83
CA LEU A 138 29.84 11.37 6.51
C LEU A 138 28.43 11.55 5.92
N ASP A 139 28.41 11.86 4.61
CA ASP A 139 27.39 11.68 3.58
C ASP A 139 25.98 12.34 3.65
N LYS A 140 25.97 13.53 3.02
CA LYS A 140 24.95 14.15 2.13
C LYS A 140 23.65 13.34 1.93
N VAL A 141 22.51 13.64 2.57
CA VAL A 141 21.66 14.86 2.61
C VAL A 141 20.86 15.12 1.31
N SER A 142 19.60 14.69 1.39
CA SER A 142 18.36 15.28 0.84
C SER A 142 18.34 16.80 0.69
N ILE A 143 17.56 17.29 -0.27
CA ILE A 143 16.87 18.59 -0.21
C ILE A 143 15.49 18.31 -0.85
N ASP A 144 14.40 18.09 -0.12
CA ASP A 144 13.65 18.95 0.81
C ASP A 144 12.96 20.17 0.17
N LYS A 145 11.76 20.45 0.70
CA LYS A 145 10.88 21.62 0.58
C LYS A 145 9.91 21.66 -0.58
N GLY A 146 8.69 21.23 -0.30
CA GLY A 146 7.80 22.06 0.53
C GLY A 146 6.70 22.82 -0.22
N ARG A 147 5.52 22.80 0.41
CA ARG A 147 4.41 23.75 0.28
C ARG A 147 3.62 23.76 -1.04
N GLY A 148 2.33 23.48 -0.91
CA GLY A 148 1.32 23.91 -1.86
C GLY A 148 0.03 23.14 -1.75
N GLU A 149 -0.80 23.47 -0.75
CA GLU A 149 -2.24 23.31 -0.88
C GLU A 149 -2.69 23.90 -2.23
N LYS A 150 -3.31 23.08 -3.07
CA LYS A 150 -4.30 23.54 -4.04
C LYS A 150 -5.37 22.46 -4.14
N GLU A 151 -6.46 22.68 -3.43
CA GLU A 151 -7.79 22.32 -3.93
C GLU A 151 -7.84 22.64 -5.42
N ASN A 152 -8.18 21.67 -6.27
CA ASN A 152 -8.67 21.94 -7.63
C ASN A 152 -9.44 20.72 -8.14
N GLN A 153 -10.77 20.84 -8.06
CA GLN A 153 -11.77 20.36 -9.02
C GLN A 153 -11.37 19.12 -9.84
N ALA A 154 -11.91 17.96 -9.45
CA ALA A 154 -11.73 16.69 -10.15
C ALA A 154 -12.08 16.81 -11.64
N ALA A 155 -11.06 16.91 -12.49
CA ALA A 155 -11.21 16.79 -13.93
C ALA A 155 -11.80 15.40 -14.25
N PRO A 156 -12.72 15.29 -15.23
CA PRO A 156 -13.38 14.03 -15.56
C PRO A 156 -12.35 12.99 -16.01
N VAL A 157 -12.17 11.95 -15.19
CA VAL A 157 -11.26 10.85 -15.49
C VAL A 157 -11.94 9.91 -16.48
N SER A 158 -11.22 9.55 -17.55
CA SER A 158 -11.73 8.68 -18.61
C SER A 158 -10.96 7.34 -18.63
N PHE A 159 -11.64 6.29 -19.05
CA PHE A 159 -11.05 4.95 -19.18
C PHE A 159 -10.71 4.67 -20.64
N TYR A 160 -9.46 4.28 -20.87
CA TYR A 160 -8.88 4.03 -22.18
C TYR A 160 -8.39 2.58 -22.28
N GLY A 161 -7.98 2.19 -23.48
CA GLY A 161 -7.51 0.84 -23.80
C GLY A 161 -8.62 -0.09 -24.26
N GLU A 162 -8.22 -1.18 -24.91
CA GLU A 162 -9.10 -2.21 -25.48
C GLU A 162 -10.11 -2.76 -24.46
N PHE A 163 -9.68 -2.96 -23.21
CA PHE A 163 -10.53 -3.47 -22.12
C PHE A 163 -11.08 -2.36 -21.20
N LYS A 164 -10.89 -1.08 -21.55
CA LYS A 164 -11.31 0.08 -20.75
C LYS A 164 -10.87 0.03 -19.28
N ASN A 165 -9.68 -0.52 -19.03
CA ASN A 165 -9.11 -0.70 -17.70
C ASN A 165 -7.95 0.27 -17.40
N VAL A 166 -7.60 1.16 -18.35
CA VAL A 166 -6.55 2.17 -18.18
C VAL A 166 -7.18 3.53 -17.82
N ARG A 167 -7.11 3.89 -16.55
CA ARG A 167 -7.60 5.16 -16.01
C ARG A 167 -6.61 6.31 -16.29
N LEU A 168 -7.02 7.31 -17.07
CA LEU A 168 -6.24 8.53 -17.36
C LEU A 168 -7.14 9.77 -17.34
N SER A 169 -6.63 10.89 -16.85
CA SER A 169 -7.27 12.19 -17.05
C SER A 169 -7.12 12.67 -18.50
N LYS A 170 -7.96 13.62 -18.92
CA LYS A 170 -7.87 14.24 -20.26
C LYS A 170 -6.50 14.90 -20.50
N GLU A 171 -5.93 15.50 -19.45
CA GLU A 171 -4.61 16.15 -19.49
C GLU A 171 -3.49 15.12 -19.61
N GLU A 172 -3.52 14.04 -18.83
CA GLU A 172 -2.55 12.95 -18.93
C GLU A 172 -2.59 12.28 -20.30
N TYR A 173 -3.79 12.05 -20.86
CA TYR A 173 -3.94 11.50 -22.20
C TYR A 173 -3.36 12.44 -23.26
N LYS A 174 -3.60 13.75 -23.14
CA LYS A 174 -3.02 14.76 -24.05
C LYS A 174 -1.49 14.77 -23.96
N ASN A 175 -0.94 14.73 -22.75
CA ASN A 175 0.50 14.69 -22.51
C ASN A 175 1.14 13.41 -23.07
N LEU A 176 0.48 12.26 -22.94
CA LEU A 176 0.95 11.03 -23.60
C LEU A 176 0.94 11.18 -25.12
N LYS A 177 -0.13 11.76 -25.67
CA LYS A 177 -0.24 11.97 -27.12
C LYS A 177 0.85 12.87 -27.66
N GLU A 178 1.23 13.92 -26.94
CA GLU A 178 2.32 14.83 -27.30
C GLU A 178 3.71 14.18 -27.18
N LYS A 179 3.93 13.34 -26.16
CA LYS A 179 5.24 12.68 -25.92
C LYS A 179 5.49 11.43 -26.77
N LEU A 180 4.47 10.59 -26.93
CA LEU A 180 4.58 9.28 -27.59
C LEU A 180 4.07 9.33 -29.04
N ASN A 181 3.36 10.39 -29.44
CA ASN A 181 2.78 10.57 -30.77
C ASN A 181 1.98 9.32 -31.20
N SER A 182 2.40 8.66 -32.29
CA SER A 182 1.76 7.46 -32.83
C SER A 182 1.84 6.22 -31.93
N HIS A 183 2.74 6.19 -30.94
CA HIS A 183 2.89 5.06 -30.03
C HIS A 183 1.94 5.12 -28.83
N THR A 184 1.19 6.21 -28.68
CA THR A 184 0.31 6.46 -27.53
C THR A 184 -0.72 5.35 -27.35
N GLU A 185 -1.49 5.05 -28.41
CA GLU A 185 -2.53 4.01 -28.36
C GLU A 185 -1.93 2.61 -28.21
N ILE A 186 -0.77 2.36 -28.81
CA ILE A 186 -0.06 1.08 -28.70
C ILE A 186 0.33 0.83 -27.24
N MET A 187 0.89 1.83 -26.56
CA MET A 187 1.32 1.69 -25.17
C MET A 187 0.14 1.59 -24.19
N ILE A 188 -0.94 2.35 -24.44
CA ILE A 188 -2.19 2.24 -23.67
C ILE A 188 -2.76 0.82 -23.81
N ASN A 189 -2.85 0.27 -25.03
CA ASN A 189 -3.37 -1.08 -25.26
C ASN A 189 -2.44 -2.17 -24.72
N LYS A 190 -1.12 -1.97 -24.76
CA LYS A 190 -0.14 -2.87 -24.16
C LYS A 190 -0.37 -2.99 -22.65
N LEU A 191 -0.55 -1.86 -21.95
CA LEU A 191 -0.88 -1.86 -20.53
C LEU A 191 -2.25 -2.49 -20.27
N SER A 192 -3.26 -2.14 -21.08
CA SER A 192 -4.62 -2.68 -20.98
C SER A 192 -4.65 -4.21 -21.05
N ARG A 193 -3.97 -4.81 -22.04
CA ARG A 193 -3.82 -6.27 -22.21
C ARG A 193 -3.02 -6.91 -21.07
N TYR A 194 -1.98 -6.24 -20.60
CA TYR A 194 -1.13 -6.79 -19.54
C TYR A 194 -1.89 -6.87 -18.21
N MET A 195 -2.67 -5.83 -17.88
CA MET A 195 -3.51 -5.81 -16.69
C MET A 195 -4.57 -6.91 -16.74
N GLU A 196 -5.23 -7.07 -17.89
CA GLU A 196 -6.27 -8.09 -18.09
C GLU A 196 -5.71 -9.53 -18.01
N SER A 197 -4.57 -9.78 -18.68
CA SER A 197 -3.98 -11.13 -18.74
C SER A 197 -3.24 -11.56 -17.46
N ARG A 198 -2.69 -10.62 -16.70
CA ARG A 198 -1.90 -10.92 -15.48
C ARG A 198 -2.62 -10.58 -14.18
N GLY A 199 -3.80 -9.96 -14.25
CA GLY A 199 -4.57 -9.51 -13.08
C GLY A 199 -3.84 -8.44 -12.24
N LYS A 200 -2.90 -7.71 -12.83
CA LYS A 200 -2.12 -6.67 -12.14
C LYS A 200 -2.82 -5.33 -12.22
N THR A 201 -2.74 -4.54 -11.14
CA THR A 201 -3.25 -3.17 -11.08
C THR A 201 -2.11 -2.21 -10.77
N TYR A 202 -2.20 -0.99 -11.32
CA TYR A 202 -1.18 0.05 -11.15
C TYR A 202 -1.84 1.31 -10.60
N GLN A 203 -1.18 1.97 -9.63
CA GLN A 203 -1.71 3.16 -8.99
C GLN A 203 -1.79 4.36 -9.95
N ASN A 204 -0.80 4.48 -10.85
CA ASN A 204 -0.77 5.53 -11.86
C ASN A 204 -0.46 4.92 -13.24
N HIS A 205 -1.48 4.80 -14.08
CA HIS A 205 -1.35 4.25 -15.42
C HIS A 205 -0.53 5.15 -16.35
N TYR A 206 -0.59 6.47 -16.19
CA TYR A 206 0.18 7.44 -16.98
C TYR A 206 1.69 7.21 -16.80
N VAL A 207 2.15 7.16 -15.55
CA VAL A 207 3.58 6.93 -15.23
C VAL A 207 4.03 5.55 -15.70
N THR A 208 3.18 4.53 -15.55
CA THR A 208 3.49 3.17 -15.99
C THR A 208 3.71 3.11 -17.51
N ILE A 209 2.84 3.78 -18.27
CA ILE A 209 2.97 3.89 -19.73
C ILE A 209 4.25 4.64 -20.12
N LEU A 210 4.58 5.73 -19.43
CA LEU A 210 5.80 6.49 -19.69
C LEU A 210 7.06 5.67 -19.41
N ASN A 211 7.14 5.01 -18.26
CA ASN A 211 8.31 4.19 -17.90
C ASN A 211 8.52 3.05 -18.90
N TRP A 212 7.45 2.34 -19.28
CA TRP A 212 7.55 1.29 -20.30
C TRP A 212 7.96 1.83 -21.66
N TYR A 213 7.51 3.03 -22.03
CA TYR A 213 7.93 3.66 -23.27
C TYR A 213 9.40 4.08 -23.20
N GLU A 214 9.88 4.59 -22.07
CA GLU A 214 11.28 4.96 -21.88
C GLU A 214 12.23 3.76 -21.84
N GLU A 215 11.79 2.62 -21.33
CA GLU A 215 12.54 1.36 -21.38
C GLU A 215 12.54 0.73 -22.79
N ASP A 216 11.45 0.91 -23.55
CA ASP A 216 11.30 0.36 -24.89
C ASP A 216 11.81 1.29 -26.00
N LYS A 217 11.99 2.60 -25.78
CA LYS A 217 12.44 3.56 -26.82
C LYS A 217 13.81 3.20 -27.39
N ASP A 218 14.71 2.67 -26.56
CA ASP A 218 16.05 2.26 -26.99
C ASP A 218 16.00 0.94 -27.79
N LYS A 219 15.08 0.04 -27.46
CA LYS A 219 14.80 -1.19 -28.22
C LYS A 219 14.08 -0.89 -29.54
N LEU A 220 13.24 0.14 -29.59
CA LEU A 220 12.54 0.61 -30.78
C LEU A 220 13.48 1.36 -31.75
N ARG A 221 14.46 2.14 -31.25
CA ARG A 221 15.51 2.76 -32.07
C ARG A 221 16.42 1.73 -32.75
N GLN A 222 16.80 0.65 -32.07
CA GLN A 222 17.63 -0.41 -32.67
C GLN A 222 16.90 -1.21 -33.76
N LYS A 223 15.58 -1.43 -33.63
CA LYS A 223 14.77 -2.07 -34.69
C LYS A 223 14.61 -1.19 -35.94
N GLY A 224 14.66 0.13 -35.79
CA GLY A 224 14.67 1.08 -36.92
C GLY A 224 16.00 1.12 -37.69
N LEU A 225 17.13 0.97 -36.98
CA LEU A 225 18.47 0.91 -37.59
C LEU A 225 18.71 -0.41 -38.33
N ASN A 226 18.27 -1.54 -37.78
CA ASN A 226 18.39 -2.84 -38.44
C ASN A 226 17.50 -3.00 -39.68
N LYS A 227 16.48 -2.15 -39.86
CA LYS A 227 15.70 -2.09 -41.11
C LYS A 227 16.32 -1.15 -42.16
N LYS A 228 17.19 -0.22 -41.74
CA LYS A 228 17.90 0.71 -42.64
C LYS A 228 19.20 0.13 -43.22
N MET A 229 19.77 -0.92 -42.62
CA MET A 229 21.01 -1.57 -43.10
C MET A 229 20.79 -2.72 -44.10
N ASN A 230 19.57 -2.88 -44.65
CA ASN A 230 19.23 -3.98 -45.56
C ASN A 230 18.77 -3.50 -46.96
N TYR A 231 19.36 -2.41 -47.47
CA TYR A 231 19.07 -1.92 -48.82
C TYR A 231 20.31 -1.44 -49.62
N ASP A 232 21.53 -1.84 -49.31
CA ASP A 232 22.71 -1.48 -50.12
C ASP A 232 23.68 -2.65 -50.37
N VAL A 233 23.14 -3.83 -50.75
CA VAL A 233 23.96 -4.86 -51.43
C VAL A 233 23.14 -5.45 -52.58
N GLY A 234 23.23 -4.81 -53.74
CA GLY A 234 22.65 -5.34 -54.96
C GLY A 234 22.54 -4.29 -56.06
N GLU A 235 23.67 -4.01 -56.73
CA GLU A 235 23.80 -3.86 -58.19
C GLU A 235 25.07 -3.08 -58.55
N SER A 236 26.05 -3.78 -59.10
CA SER A 236 27.00 -3.23 -60.07
C SER A 236 27.50 -4.41 -60.90
N LEU A 237 26.98 -4.50 -62.12
CA LEU A 237 27.53 -5.29 -63.23
C LEU A 237 28.89 -4.73 -63.67
#